data_AF-A0A7C0XBK9-F1
#
_entry.id   AF-A0A7C0XBK9-F1
#
_cell.length_a   1.000
_cell.length_b   1.000
_cell.length_c   1.000
_cell.angle_alpha   90.00
_cell.angle_beta   90.00
_cell.angle_gamma   90.00
#
_symmetry.space_group_name_H-M   'P 1'
#
loop_
_entity.id
_entity.type
_entity.pdbx_description
1 polymer ?
#
loop_
_entity_poly.entity_id
_entity_poly.type
_entity_poly.pdbx_seq_one_letter_code
_entity_poly.pdbx_strand_id
1 'polypeptide(L)'
;MEDLSEFIVYNMKFVRNSAGVGSFTCVPVNEMSIQQVLDYLKAHPNDQFMHNYLLFTLAEYDQDRLEDLIEQRKEDTQFLSAIYEISILSGFQALRDKLERMGARELAGYTPLVFARWALNRDSPAHLFWTGVFAKNTYNHEPLPSLSEIEFPIPFDPDGIDPDRKDTVHIKEICAKADTGSIMKGISTRGKTALETVQDVEKRFSNIDLILGTERETAWSLSPCALERSWRTEVQAAVGRNRWRLTIPQTSYGKGLEEDHARASCLMEIVERYSSFASFAHDSTMGYKNEFNLVRSSYTDLVKQGLSVLDPNTMNLEVPYEDQALYWITGRETGEDKDTEIYLPAQFVFLFCNLDETALTSGVSSNGLASGNTENEARLHALMEYLERDAERVALYSPERCFTLEAEDPRIAHLLNRCREIGRYIQFLDLTTDLGMPCYKAFIQIGDEFVKGCAADLSGKTAVVSALTELAYPYFVRSNPPPAGQRSIKYEELPDYSSGDVGRDLDTLEKLLLSNGLKPIYVDLTRKDLDIPVIRAFVPGLEFMTILDRFSNFSKRQFRNYLKTVGVT
;
A
#
# COMPACT_ATOMS: atom_id res chain seq x y z
N MET A 1 30.59 -5.04 21.88
CA MET A 1 30.76 -4.51 20.52
C MET A 1 30.63 -5.72 19.61
N GLU A 2 29.48 -5.86 18.95
CA GLU A 2 29.33 -6.86 17.90
C GLU A 2 30.31 -6.55 16.76
N ASP A 3 30.92 -7.58 16.20
CA ASP A 3 31.90 -7.45 15.12
C ASP A 3 31.20 -6.93 13.86
N LEU A 4 31.58 -5.72 13.42
CA LEU A 4 31.02 -5.07 12.25
C LEU A 4 31.30 -5.84 10.95
N SER A 5 32.23 -6.80 10.95
CA SER A 5 32.52 -7.65 9.80
C SER A 5 31.47 -8.73 9.53
N GLU A 6 30.55 -8.98 10.48
CA GLU A 6 29.49 -9.99 10.34
C GLU A 6 28.22 -9.48 9.62
N PHE A 7 28.11 -8.17 9.33
CA PHE A 7 26.93 -7.57 8.72
C PHE A 7 27.16 -7.20 7.25
N ILE A 8 26.22 -7.58 6.37
CA ILE A 8 26.13 -6.94 5.06
C ILE A 8 25.50 -5.56 5.20
N VAL A 9 26.16 -4.55 4.64
CA VAL A 9 25.64 -3.18 4.65
C VAL A 9 24.97 -2.89 3.32
N TYR A 10 23.71 -2.48 3.37
CA TYR A 10 22.89 -2.07 2.24
C TYR A 10 22.62 -0.57 2.26
N ASN A 11 22.42 -0.01 1.08
CA ASN A 11 21.87 1.31 0.86
C ASN A 11 20.61 1.22 0.01
N MET A 12 19.65 2.09 0.30
CA MET A 12 18.48 2.26 -0.56
C MET A 12 18.85 3.10 -1.80
N LYS A 13 18.53 2.61 -2.99
CA LYS A 13 18.66 3.33 -4.27
C LYS A 13 17.31 3.45 -4.95
N PHE A 14 17.03 4.62 -5.51
CA PHE A 14 15.86 4.82 -6.36
C PHE A 14 16.16 4.31 -7.76
N VAL A 15 15.34 3.39 -8.26
CA VAL A 15 15.43 2.81 -9.60
C VAL A 15 14.10 3.04 -10.31
N ARG A 16 14.15 3.55 -11.54
CA ARG A 16 12.94 3.71 -12.37
C ARG A 16 12.76 2.45 -13.18
N ASN A 17 11.58 1.83 -13.11
CA ASN A 17 11.25 0.75 -14.03
C ASN A 17 10.81 1.30 -15.40
N SER A 18 10.69 0.43 -16.39
CA SER A 18 10.31 0.75 -17.77
C SER A 18 8.90 1.35 -17.91
N ALA A 19 8.03 1.18 -16.90
CA ALA A 19 6.72 1.80 -16.82
C ALA A 19 6.74 3.23 -16.22
N GLY A 20 7.93 3.79 -15.96
CA GLY A 20 8.09 5.11 -15.37
C GLY A 20 7.80 5.19 -13.87
N VAL A 21 7.45 4.06 -13.24
CA VAL A 21 7.24 3.97 -11.79
C VAL A 21 8.61 3.79 -11.12
N GLY A 22 8.96 4.76 -10.28
CA GLY A 22 10.13 4.67 -9.42
C GLY A 22 9.88 3.70 -8.28
N SER A 23 10.78 2.74 -8.09
CA SER A 23 10.81 1.86 -6.91
C SER A 23 12.13 2.03 -6.20
N PHE A 24 12.11 1.93 -4.88
CA PHE A 24 13.34 1.85 -4.11
C PHE A 24 13.78 0.39 -4.02
N THR A 25 15.07 0.15 -4.26
CA THR A 25 15.70 -1.16 -4.06
C THR A 25 16.83 -1.04 -3.05
N CYS A 26 17.11 -2.12 -2.32
CA CYS A 26 18.21 -2.20 -1.38
C CYS A 26 19.38 -2.92 -2.05
N VAL A 27 20.54 -2.25 -2.14
CA VAL A 27 21.74 -2.80 -2.78
C VAL A 27 22.92 -2.80 -1.81
N PRO A 28 23.83 -3.78 -1.88
CA PRO A 28 25.02 -3.78 -1.04
C PRO A 28 25.88 -2.54 -1.31
N VAL A 29 26.49 -1.99 -0.25
CA VAL A 29 27.37 -0.81 -0.36
C VAL A 29 28.59 -1.10 -1.21
N ASN A 30 29.15 -2.30 -1.07
CA ASN A 30 30.27 -2.77 -1.88
C ASN A 30 29.71 -3.58 -3.05
N GLU A 31 30.12 -3.24 -4.27
CA GLU A 31 29.78 -4.04 -5.44
C GLU A 31 30.31 -5.47 -5.31
N MET A 32 29.48 -6.43 -5.69
CA MET A 32 29.80 -7.84 -5.62
C MET A 32 29.66 -8.48 -6.99
N SER A 33 30.60 -9.34 -7.36
CA SER A 33 30.46 -10.17 -8.55
C SER A 33 29.32 -11.19 -8.40
N ILE A 34 28.74 -11.65 -9.51
CA ILE A 34 27.70 -12.68 -9.50
C ILE A 34 28.11 -13.91 -8.67
N GLN A 35 29.38 -14.33 -8.74
CA GLN A 35 29.86 -15.46 -7.95
C GLN A 35 29.81 -15.18 -6.44
N GLN A 36 30.26 -14.00 -6.01
CA GLN A 36 30.22 -13.61 -4.60
C GLN A 36 28.78 -13.53 -4.08
N VAL A 37 27.85 -13.03 -4.91
CA VAL A 37 26.43 -12.95 -4.59
C VAL A 37 25.83 -14.35 -4.44
N LEU A 38 26.09 -15.25 -5.38
CA LEU A 38 25.63 -16.64 -5.32
C LEU A 38 26.17 -17.39 -4.09
N ASP A 39 27.46 -17.21 -3.79
CA ASP A 39 28.07 -17.85 -2.63
C ASP A 39 27.51 -17.31 -1.31
N TYR A 40 27.19 -16.01 -1.25
CA TYR A 40 26.47 -15.43 -0.12
C TYR A 40 25.06 -16.01 0.02
N LEU A 41 24.29 -16.09 -1.06
CA LEU A 41 22.91 -16.59 -1.06
C LEU A 41 22.82 -18.09 -0.71
N LYS A 42 23.87 -18.89 -0.98
CA LYS A 42 23.93 -20.28 -0.47
C LYS A 42 23.90 -20.33 1.06
N ALA A 43 24.52 -19.37 1.74
CA ALA A 43 24.49 -19.27 3.19
C ALA A 43 23.26 -18.51 3.72
N HIS A 44 22.71 -17.60 2.91
CA HIS A 44 21.60 -16.70 3.27
C HIS A 44 20.48 -16.75 2.21
N PRO A 45 19.84 -17.91 1.99
CA PRO A 45 18.95 -18.10 0.84
C PRO A 45 17.68 -17.24 0.89
N ASN A 46 17.35 -16.71 2.06
CA ASN A 46 16.19 -15.84 2.27
C ASN A 46 16.55 -14.36 2.38
N ASP A 47 17.78 -13.95 2.05
CA ASP A 47 18.12 -12.54 1.95
C ASP A 47 17.53 -11.95 0.67
N GLN A 48 16.35 -11.36 0.79
CA GLN A 48 15.60 -10.80 -0.33
C GLN A 48 16.31 -9.59 -0.94
N PHE A 49 17.06 -8.81 -0.16
CA PHE A 49 17.82 -7.68 -0.69
C PHE A 49 18.97 -8.15 -1.58
N MET A 50 19.73 -9.14 -1.12
CA MET A 50 20.80 -9.71 -1.94
C MET A 50 20.25 -10.43 -3.18
N HIS A 51 19.13 -11.15 -3.05
CA HIS A 51 18.52 -11.83 -4.17
C HIS A 51 17.99 -10.85 -5.22
N ASN A 52 17.33 -9.77 -4.80
CA ASN A 52 16.94 -8.69 -5.70
C ASN A 52 18.15 -8.03 -6.38
N TYR A 53 19.26 -7.80 -5.67
CA TYR A 53 20.50 -7.30 -6.26
C TYR A 53 21.05 -8.24 -7.36
N LEU A 54 20.99 -9.55 -7.14
CA LEU A 54 21.32 -10.54 -8.18
C LEU A 54 20.43 -10.38 -9.42
N LEU A 55 19.11 -10.29 -9.20
CA LEU A 55 18.16 -10.12 -10.30
C LEU A 55 18.40 -8.82 -11.08
N PHE A 56 18.58 -7.69 -10.41
CA PHE A 56 18.93 -6.43 -11.09
C PHE A 56 20.22 -6.53 -11.89
N THR A 57 21.23 -7.23 -11.37
CA THR A 57 22.51 -7.43 -12.07
C THR A 57 22.34 -8.29 -13.32
N LEU A 58 21.53 -9.35 -13.23
CA LEU A 58 21.27 -10.26 -14.36
C LEU A 58 20.32 -9.66 -15.40
N ALA A 59 19.41 -8.77 -15.00
CA ALA A 59 18.45 -8.11 -15.90
C ALA A 59 19.11 -7.20 -16.95
N GLU A 60 20.36 -6.77 -16.71
CA GLU A 60 21.16 -5.98 -17.66
C GLU A 60 21.70 -6.82 -18.85
N TYR A 61 21.57 -8.14 -18.80
CA TYR A 61 21.98 -9.03 -19.87
C TYR A 61 20.82 -9.37 -20.80
N ASP A 62 21.11 -9.44 -22.10
CA ASP A 62 20.18 -9.95 -23.09
C ASP A 62 20.03 -11.48 -22.98
N GLN A 63 19.03 -12.01 -23.68
CA GLN A 63 18.70 -13.44 -23.63
C GLN A 63 19.89 -14.32 -24.05
N ASP A 64 20.59 -13.96 -25.13
CA ASP A 64 21.73 -14.74 -25.66
C ASP A 64 22.84 -14.87 -24.61
N ARG A 65 23.19 -13.76 -23.94
CA ARG A 65 24.21 -13.76 -22.90
C ARG A 65 23.79 -14.57 -21.67
N LEU A 66 22.51 -14.56 -21.30
CA LEU A 66 22.00 -15.38 -20.21
C LEU A 66 22.06 -16.88 -20.57
N GLU A 67 21.75 -17.24 -21.81
CA GLU A 67 21.87 -18.62 -22.30
C GLU A 67 23.31 -19.14 -22.24
N ASP A 68 24.30 -18.33 -22.65
CA ASP A 68 25.72 -18.66 -22.53
C ASP A 68 26.15 -18.90 -21.08
N LEU A 69 25.63 -18.10 -20.14
CA LEU A 69 25.93 -18.26 -18.71
C LEU A 69 25.31 -19.53 -18.12
N ILE A 70 24.14 -19.95 -18.60
CA ILE A 70 23.51 -21.22 -18.20
C ILE A 70 24.39 -22.40 -18.58
N GLU A 71 24.94 -22.43 -19.79
CA GLU A 71 25.82 -23.54 -20.21
C GLU A 71 27.07 -23.64 -19.34
N GLN A 72 27.58 -22.51 -18.83
CA GLN A 72 28.73 -22.47 -17.93
C GLN A 72 28.38 -22.91 -16.49
N ARG A 73 27.10 -22.82 -16.08
CA ARG A 73 26.65 -22.92 -14.68
C ARG A 73 25.44 -23.84 -14.49
N LYS A 74 25.25 -24.81 -15.37
CA LYS A 74 24.10 -25.71 -15.40
C LYS A 74 23.86 -26.55 -14.13
N GLU A 75 24.86 -26.66 -13.26
CA GLU A 75 24.76 -27.40 -11.99
C GLU A 75 24.51 -26.48 -10.78
N ASP A 76 24.48 -25.15 -10.97
CA ASP A 76 24.22 -24.19 -9.89
C ASP A 76 22.72 -23.85 -9.85
N THR A 77 21.97 -24.57 -9.02
CA THR A 77 20.50 -24.41 -8.93
C THR A 77 20.08 -23.02 -8.45
N GLN A 78 20.88 -22.37 -7.60
CA GLN A 78 20.60 -20.99 -7.15
C GLN A 78 20.69 -20.02 -8.32
N PHE A 79 21.73 -20.17 -9.15
CA PHE A 79 21.88 -19.40 -10.38
C PHE A 79 20.72 -19.67 -11.35
N LEU A 80 20.39 -20.94 -11.62
CA LEU A 80 19.29 -21.30 -12.51
C LEU A 80 17.93 -20.77 -12.02
N SER A 81 17.70 -20.77 -10.71
CA SER A 81 16.50 -20.18 -10.10
C SER A 81 16.42 -18.67 -10.36
N ALA A 82 17.53 -17.95 -10.19
CA ALA A 82 17.57 -16.52 -10.49
C ALA A 82 17.32 -16.24 -11.98
N ILE A 83 17.90 -17.04 -12.89
CA ILE A 83 17.64 -16.91 -14.33
C ILE A 83 16.18 -17.24 -14.67
N TYR A 84 15.57 -18.21 -13.98
CA TYR A 84 14.15 -18.51 -14.15
C TYR A 84 13.28 -17.32 -13.79
N GLU A 85 13.57 -16.64 -12.68
CA GLU A 85 12.88 -15.39 -12.33
C GLU A 85 13.12 -14.27 -13.33
N ILE A 86 14.34 -14.10 -13.84
CA ILE A 86 14.62 -13.12 -14.90
C ILE A 86 13.82 -13.42 -16.16
N SER A 87 13.68 -14.69 -16.53
CA SER A 87 12.86 -15.06 -17.69
C SER A 87 11.40 -14.63 -17.54
N ILE A 88 10.87 -14.68 -16.31
CA ILE A 88 9.52 -14.21 -15.95
C ILE A 88 9.46 -12.69 -15.90
N LEU A 89 10.45 -12.06 -15.26
CA LEU A 89 10.52 -10.60 -15.05
C LEU A 89 10.66 -9.85 -16.39
N SER A 90 11.55 -10.30 -17.25
CA SER A 90 11.87 -9.68 -18.54
C SER A 90 11.04 -10.20 -19.72
N GLY A 91 10.22 -11.24 -19.52
CA GLY A 91 9.37 -11.81 -20.57
C GLY A 91 10.13 -12.63 -21.62
N PHE A 92 11.27 -13.23 -21.25
CA PHE A 92 12.06 -14.07 -22.14
C PHE A 92 11.48 -15.49 -22.25
N GLN A 93 10.43 -15.64 -23.08
CA GLN A 93 9.65 -16.89 -23.16
C GLN A 93 10.49 -18.12 -23.55
N ALA A 94 11.38 -18.02 -24.55
CA ALA A 94 12.18 -19.17 -24.99
C ALA A 94 13.14 -19.66 -23.90
N LEU A 95 13.74 -18.72 -23.16
CA LEU A 95 14.60 -19.01 -22.01
C LEU A 95 13.79 -19.66 -20.87
N ARG A 96 12.59 -19.15 -20.62
CA ARG A 96 11.66 -19.72 -19.64
C ARG A 96 11.32 -21.17 -19.96
N ASP A 97 10.90 -21.46 -21.19
CA ASP A 97 10.54 -22.82 -21.63
C ASP A 97 11.72 -23.80 -21.51
N LYS A 98 12.97 -23.32 -21.65
CA LYS A 98 14.18 -24.12 -21.39
C LYS A 98 14.30 -24.47 -19.91
N LEU A 99 14.17 -23.50 -19.01
CA LEU A 99 14.31 -23.69 -17.56
C LEU A 99 13.17 -24.51 -16.97
N GLU A 100 11.95 -24.34 -17.47
CA GLU A 100 10.80 -25.13 -17.00
C GLU A 100 10.98 -26.61 -17.29
N ARG A 101 11.57 -26.96 -18.45
CA ARG A 101 11.99 -28.34 -18.79
C ARG A 101 13.10 -28.89 -17.89
N MET A 102 13.88 -28.03 -17.25
CA MET A 102 14.91 -28.44 -16.28
C MET A 102 14.34 -28.71 -14.89
N GLY A 103 13.14 -28.19 -14.58
CA GLY A 103 12.44 -28.45 -13.31
C GLY A 103 11.89 -27.19 -12.65
N ALA A 104 10.84 -26.59 -13.22
CA ALA A 104 10.27 -25.32 -12.74
C ALA A 104 9.95 -25.29 -11.22
N ARG A 105 9.37 -26.38 -10.69
CA ARG A 105 8.98 -26.47 -9.27
C ARG A 105 10.18 -26.55 -8.34
N GLU A 106 11.25 -27.22 -8.77
CA GLU A 106 12.49 -27.26 -8.02
C GLU A 106 13.13 -25.88 -7.99
N LEU A 107 13.27 -25.23 -9.15
CA LEU A 107 13.81 -23.87 -9.27
C LEU A 107 13.04 -22.87 -8.39
N ALA A 108 11.71 -22.90 -8.39
CA ALA A 108 10.88 -22.05 -7.54
C ALA A 108 11.10 -22.25 -6.03
N GLY A 109 11.70 -23.37 -5.61
CA GLY A 109 12.05 -23.65 -4.22
C GLY A 109 13.38 -23.01 -3.76
N TYR A 110 14.18 -22.48 -4.68
CA TYR A 110 15.48 -21.83 -4.38
C TYR A 110 15.42 -20.29 -4.43
N THR A 111 14.24 -19.71 -4.56
CA THR A 111 14.04 -18.26 -4.48
C THR A 111 13.20 -17.87 -3.27
N PRO A 112 13.57 -16.79 -2.55
CA PRO A 112 12.73 -16.26 -1.50
C PRO A 112 11.54 -15.47 -2.04
N LEU A 113 11.58 -15.01 -3.30
CA LEU A 113 10.55 -14.14 -3.88
C LEU A 113 9.36 -14.92 -4.43
N VAL A 114 8.27 -14.20 -4.75
CA VAL A 114 7.01 -14.80 -5.19
C VAL A 114 6.96 -15.13 -6.68
N PHE A 115 7.85 -14.56 -7.50
CA PHE A 115 7.69 -14.53 -8.97
C PHE A 115 7.71 -15.91 -9.62
N ALA A 116 8.65 -16.78 -9.22
CA ALA A 116 8.70 -18.16 -9.72
C ALA A 116 7.44 -18.95 -9.31
N ARG A 117 6.97 -18.80 -8.06
CA ARG A 117 5.75 -19.46 -7.59
C ARG A 117 4.49 -18.93 -8.26
N TRP A 118 4.48 -17.65 -8.62
CA TRP A 118 3.40 -17.05 -9.40
C TRP A 118 3.35 -17.65 -10.81
N ALA A 119 4.50 -17.76 -11.48
CA ALA A 119 4.60 -18.32 -12.83
C ALA A 119 4.12 -19.77 -12.92
N LEU A 120 4.36 -20.57 -11.87
CA LEU A 120 3.88 -21.96 -11.80
C LEU A 120 2.36 -22.10 -11.77
N ASN A 121 1.66 -21.13 -11.18
CA ASN A 121 0.24 -21.28 -10.83
C ASN A 121 -0.69 -20.39 -11.66
N ARG A 122 -0.22 -19.21 -12.09
CA ARG A 122 -1.10 -18.10 -12.48
C ARG A 122 -0.72 -17.40 -13.77
N ASP A 123 0.45 -17.70 -14.33
CA ASP A 123 0.82 -17.16 -15.63
C ASP A 123 0.02 -17.83 -16.75
N SER A 124 -1.18 -17.30 -16.96
CA SER A 124 -2.11 -17.74 -17.98
C SER A 124 -2.54 -16.55 -18.83
N PRO A 125 -2.81 -16.75 -20.14
CA PRO A 125 -3.35 -15.71 -21.00
C PRO A 125 -4.62 -15.05 -20.41
N ALA A 126 -5.46 -15.83 -19.73
CA ALA A 126 -6.66 -15.35 -19.07
C ALA A 126 -6.36 -14.36 -17.94
N HIS A 127 -5.37 -14.65 -17.09
CA HIS A 127 -5.00 -13.76 -16.00
C HIS A 127 -4.43 -12.44 -16.52
N LEU A 128 -3.50 -12.50 -17.49
CA LEU A 128 -2.91 -11.32 -18.11
C LEU A 128 -3.94 -10.46 -18.85
N PHE A 129 -4.92 -11.08 -19.51
CA PHE A 129 -6.05 -10.38 -20.12
C PHE A 129 -6.82 -9.54 -19.07
N TRP A 130 -7.26 -10.17 -17.97
CA TRP A 130 -8.03 -9.49 -16.93
C TRP A 130 -7.22 -8.41 -16.22
N THR A 131 -5.92 -8.63 -15.98
CA THR A 131 -5.05 -7.58 -15.45
C THR A 131 -4.99 -6.40 -16.40
N GLY A 132 -4.83 -6.67 -17.70
CA GLY A 132 -4.81 -5.63 -18.73
C GLY A 132 -6.12 -4.82 -18.78
N VAL A 133 -7.27 -5.50 -18.70
CA VAL A 133 -8.60 -4.86 -18.64
C VAL A 133 -8.70 -3.92 -17.43
N PHE A 134 -8.39 -4.41 -16.23
CA PHE A 134 -8.51 -3.61 -15.02
C PHE A 134 -7.45 -2.49 -14.95
N ALA A 135 -6.24 -2.73 -15.43
CA ALA A 135 -5.17 -1.72 -15.45
C ALA A 135 -5.54 -0.56 -16.39
N LYS A 136 -6.00 -0.86 -17.60
CA LYS A 136 -6.47 0.15 -18.55
C LYS A 136 -7.65 0.95 -18.02
N ASN A 137 -8.62 0.30 -17.38
CA ASN A 137 -9.74 1.01 -16.77
C ASN A 137 -9.31 1.89 -15.58
N THR A 138 -8.51 1.35 -14.66
CA THR A 138 -8.13 2.03 -13.41
C THR A 138 -7.14 3.17 -13.65
N TYR A 139 -6.14 2.95 -14.51
CA TYR A 139 -5.05 3.90 -14.75
C TYR A 139 -5.30 4.81 -15.95
N ASN A 140 -5.98 4.33 -17.00
CA ASN A 140 -6.16 5.09 -18.25
C ASN A 140 -7.62 5.50 -18.49
N HIS A 141 -8.54 5.14 -17.59
CA HIS A 141 -9.98 5.42 -17.72
C HIS A 141 -10.56 4.87 -19.05
N GLU A 142 -10.01 3.75 -19.54
CA GLU A 142 -10.58 3.05 -20.68
C GLU A 142 -11.89 2.33 -20.28
N PRO A 143 -12.91 2.30 -21.16
CA PRO A 143 -14.13 1.54 -20.92
C PRO A 143 -13.86 0.05 -20.68
N LEU A 144 -14.66 -0.57 -19.84
CA LEU A 144 -14.63 -2.02 -19.64
C LEU A 144 -15.27 -2.74 -20.84
N PRO A 145 -14.74 -3.90 -21.27
CA PRO A 145 -15.38 -4.71 -22.31
C PRO A 145 -16.70 -5.28 -21.79
N SER A 146 -17.72 -5.33 -22.64
CA SER A 146 -18.98 -6.04 -22.35
C SER A 146 -18.77 -7.56 -22.29
N LEU A 147 -19.74 -8.30 -21.75
CA LEU A 147 -19.68 -9.78 -21.69
C LEU A 147 -19.60 -10.45 -23.08
N SER A 148 -20.00 -9.78 -24.15
CA SER A 148 -19.84 -10.28 -25.53
C SER A 148 -18.45 -9.98 -26.12
N GLU A 149 -17.67 -9.11 -25.50
CA GLU A 149 -16.35 -8.66 -25.98
C GLU A 149 -15.19 -9.27 -25.19
N ILE A 150 -15.45 -9.94 -24.06
CA ILE A 150 -14.40 -10.61 -23.29
C ILE A 150 -13.83 -11.83 -24.04
N GLU A 151 -12.51 -11.94 -24.04
CA GLU A 151 -11.81 -13.08 -24.66
C GLU A 151 -11.76 -14.29 -23.71
N PHE A 152 -11.70 -14.04 -22.41
CA PHE A 152 -11.59 -15.07 -21.38
C PHE A 152 -12.76 -14.96 -20.39
N PRO A 153 -13.26 -16.10 -19.86
CA PRO A 153 -14.33 -16.09 -18.88
C PRO A 153 -13.88 -15.43 -17.57
N ILE A 154 -14.86 -14.99 -16.79
CA ILE A 154 -14.64 -14.54 -15.42
C ILE A 154 -14.05 -15.71 -14.60
N PRO A 155 -12.96 -15.52 -13.84
CA PRO A 155 -12.23 -16.60 -13.16
C PRO A 155 -12.90 -17.04 -11.84
N PHE A 156 -14.17 -16.70 -11.64
CA PHE A 156 -14.95 -17.00 -10.45
C PHE A 156 -16.29 -17.60 -10.86
N ASP A 157 -16.83 -18.47 -10.00
CA ASP A 157 -18.19 -18.98 -10.14
C ASP A 157 -19.20 -17.82 -10.07
N PRO A 158 -20.04 -17.62 -11.11
CA PRO A 158 -21.07 -16.58 -11.12
C PRO A 158 -22.02 -16.65 -9.91
N ASP A 159 -22.38 -17.85 -9.45
CA ASP A 159 -23.26 -18.02 -8.27
C ASP A 159 -22.58 -17.55 -6.97
N GLY A 160 -21.26 -17.47 -6.98
CA GLY A 160 -20.44 -16.95 -5.88
C GLY A 160 -20.15 -15.44 -5.96
N ILE A 161 -20.62 -14.76 -7.01
CA ILE A 161 -20.55 -13.31 -7.17
C ILE A 161 -21.98 -12.77 -7.04
N ASP A 162 -22.35 -12.30 -5.84
CA ASP A 162 -23.62 -11.61 -5.64
C ASP A 162 -23.46 -10.12 -6.03
N PRO A 163 -23.94 -9.67 -7.20
CA PRO A 163 -23.90 -8.26 -7.57
C PRO A 163 -24.67 -7.43 -6.56
N ASP A 164 -25.90 -7.78 -6.22
CA ASP A 164 -26.75 -6.92 -5.40
C ASP A 164 -26.33 -6.86 -3.93
N ARG A 165 -25.69 -7.93 -3.41
CA ARG A 165 -25.24 -8.09 -2.01
C ARG A 165 -26.15 -7.37 -1.01
N LYS A 166 -27.43 -7.76 -1.01
CA LYS A 166 -28.52 -7.10 -0.28
C LYS A 166 -28.30 -7.03 1.23
N ASP A 167 -27.40 -7.84 1.76
CA ASP A 167 -27.06 -7.91 3.18
C ASP A 167 -25.85 -7.04 3.58
N THR A 168 -25.31 -6.22 2.68
CA THR A 168 -24.23 -5.27 3.02
C THR A 168 -24.78 -4.14 3.88
N VAL A 169 -24.26 -3.98 5.09
CA VAL A 169 -24.65 -2.87 5.97
C VAL A 169 -23.93 -1.61 5.50
N HIS A 170 -24.71 -0.60 5.10
CA HIS A 170 -24.17 0.69 4.66
C HIS A 170 -23.92 1.60 5.87
N ILE A 171 -22.89 2.45 5.82
CA ILE A 171 -22.59 3.43 6.90
C ILE A 171 -23.80 4.30 7.33
N LYS A 172 -24.71 4.65 6.40
CA LYS A 172 -25.94 5.40 6.72
C LYS A 172 -26.76 4.71 7.81
N GLU A 173 -26.81 3.38 7.80
CA GLU A 173 -27.56 2.59 8.78
C GLU A 173 -26.88 2.59 10.15
N ILE A 174 -25.54 2.57 10.19
CA ILE A 174 -24.77 2.68 11.43
C ILE A 174 -24.99 4.08 12.03
N CYS A 175 -24.83 5.13 11.23
CA CYS A 175 -25.01 6.51 11.68
C CYS A 175 -26.46 6.81 12.09
N ALA A 176 -27.46 6.20 11.47
CA ALA A 176 -28.86 6.36 11.86
C ALA A 176 -29.19 5.76 13.23
N LYS A 177 -28.41 4.76 13.68
CA LYS A 177 -28.55 4.11 14.99
C LYS A 177 -27.67 4.76 16.07
N ALA A 178 -26.72 5.61 15.71
CA ALA A 178 -25.83 6.28 16.64
C ALA A 178 -26.56 7.40 17.39
N ASP A 179 -26.35 7.49 18.71
CA ASP A 179 -26.97 8.50 19.56
C ASP A 179 -26.43 9.90 19.21
N THR A 180 -27.27 10.75 18.62
CA THR A 180 -26.91 12.08 18.09
C THR A 180 -26.77 13.14 19.20
N GLY A 181 -26.29 12.76 20.38
CA GLY A 181 -26.10 13.68 21.50
C GLY A 181 -25.32 14.91 21.07
N SER A 182 -25.91 16.09 21.28
CA SER A 182 -25.49 17.46 20.92
C SER A 182 -24.00 17.63 20.56
N ILE A 183 -23.63 17.36 19.31
CA ILE A 183 -22.36 17.80 18.72
C ILE A 183 -22.67 18.44 17.36
N MET A 184 -22.00 19.56 17.06
CA MET A 184 -22.07 20.19 15.74
C MET A 184 -21.33 19.34 14.72
N LYS A 185 -22.06 18.76 13.77
CA LYS A 185 -21.48 18.07 12.61
C LYS A 185 -20.49 19.00 11.89
N GLY A 186 -19.34 18.45 11.49
CA GLY A 186 -18.33 19.15 10.69
C GLY A 186 -17.32 20.01 11.47
N ILE A 187 -17.37 20.06 12.80
CA ILE A 187 -16.30 20.70 13.62
C ILE A 187 -15.54 19.59 14.35
N SER A 188 -14.28 19.37 13.95
CA SER A 188 -13.41 18.40 14.60
C SER A 188 -13.03 18.86 16.01
N THR A 189 -13.25 18.03 17.02
CA THR A 189 -12.83 18.24 18.41
C THR A 189 -11.45 17.64 18.69
N ARG A 190 -10.54 17.65 17.70
CA ARG A 190 -9.15 17.20 17.87
C ARG A 190 -8.54 17.83 19.13
N GLY A 191 -7.86 17.01 19.92
CA GLY A 191 -7.25 17.44 21.18
C GLY A 191 -6.06 18.41 21.01
N LYS A 192 -5.51 18.52 19.79
CA LYS A 192 -4.45 19.45 19.41
C LYS A 192 -4.75 20.09 18.06
N THR A 193 -4.39 21.35 17.92
CA THR A 193 -4.32 22.05 16.64
C THR A 193 -3.14 21.57 15.80
N ALA A 194 -3.11 21.90 14.50
CA ALA A 194 -1.98 21.58 13.63
C ALA A 194 -0.68 22.24 14.13
N LEU A 195 -0.74 23.50 14.57
CA LEU A 195 0.42 24.21 15.14
C LEU A 195 0.96 23.54 16.40
N GLU A 196 0.09 23.14 17.33
CA GLU A 196 0.51 22.41 18.54
C GLU A 196 1.11 21.04 18.21
N THR A 197 0.59 20.37 17.16
CA THR A 197 1.15 19.13 16.63
C THR A 197 2.57 19.35 16.13
N VAL A 198 2.77 20.37 15.27
CA VAL A 198 4.11 20.74 14.74
C VAL A 198 5.09 21.00 15.89
N GLN A 199 4.71 21.83 16.85
CA GLN A 199 5.56 22.19 17.99
C GLN A 199 5.96 20.96 18.83
N ASP A 200 5.03 20.03 19.06
CA ASP A 200 5.31 18.80 19.81
C ASP A 200 6.27 17.86 19.04
N VAL A 201 6.01 17.65 17.74
CA VAL A 201 6.84 16.77 16.90
C VAL A 201 8.26 17.33 16.75
N GLU A 202 8.42 18.62 16.46
CA GLU A 202 9.74 19.24 16.33
C GLU A 202 10.54 19.19 17.63
N LYS A 203 9.87 19.37 18.77
CA LYS A 203 10.49 19.18 20.09
C LYS A 203 10.99 17.75 20.27
N ARG A 204 10.23 16.74 19.85
CA ARG A 204 10.64 15.32 19.95
C ARG A 204 11.79 15.01 18.99
N PHE A 205 11.76 15.52 17.77
CA PHE A 205 12.84 15.38 16.79
C PHE A 205 14.15 16.02 17.25
N SER A 206 14.12 17.06 18.08
CA SER A 206 15.36 17.65 18.62
C SER A 206 16.23 16.67 19.43
N ASN A 207 15.67 15.53 19.86
CA ASN A 207 16.38 14.49 20.61
C ASN A 207 16.89 13.34 19.72
N ILE A 208 16.68 13.39 18.40
CA ILE A 208 17.02 12.31 17.47
C ILE A 208 17.65 12.90 16.19
N ASP A 209 18.76 12.34 15.72
CA ASP A 209 19.40 12.75 14.45
C ASP A 209 18.65 12.14 13.24
N LEU A 210 17.44 12.64 12.99
CA LEU A 210 16.53 12.13 11.94
C LEU A 210 16.50 13.03 10.70
N ILE A 211 16.35 14.35 10.91
CA ILE A 211 16.06 15.32 9.84
C ILE A 211 17.31 15.68 9.05
N LEU A 212 17.18 15.71 7.72
CA LEU A 212 18.21 16.14 6.79
C LEU A 212 17.85 17.49 6.16
N GLY A 213 18.71 18.48 6.38
CA GLY A 213 18.54 19.81 5.79
C GLY A 213 17.33 20.56 6.36
N THR A 214 16.80 21.48 5.56
CA THR A 214 15.66 22.34 5.91
C THR A 214 14.41 21.95 5.12
N GLU A 215 13.25 22.30 5.66
CA GLU A 215 11.98 22.26 4.94
C GLU A 215 12.04 23.05 3.64
N ARG A 216 11.31 22.58 2.61
CA ARG A 216 11.20 23.24 1.31
C ARG A 216 9.75 23.25 0.84
N GLU A 217 9.37 24.31 0.15
CA GLU A 217 8.12 24.34 -0.61
C GLU A 217 8.26 23.53 -1.90
N THR A 218 7.24 22.76 -2.23
CA THR A 218 7.20 22.00 -3.47
C THR A 218 6.39 22.73 -4.53
N ALA A 219 7.02 23.00 -5.68
CA ALA A 219 6.35 23.61 -6.82
C ALA A 219 5.56 22.58 -7.67
N TRP A 220 5.21 21.43 -7.11
CA TRP A 220 4.67 20.29 -7.86
C TRP A 220 3.37 19.78 -7.22
N SER A 221 2.45 20.66 -6.83
CA SER A 221 1.17 20.27 -6.21
C SER A 221 0.03 21.24 -6.53
N LEU A 222 -1.21 20.76 -6.66
CA LEU A 222 -2.38 21.64 -6.71
C LEU A 222 -2.82 22.13 -5.33
N SER A 223 -2.22 21.61 -4.26
CA SER A 223 -2.42 22.09 -2.90
C SER A 223 -1.93 23.54 -2.73
N PRO A 224 -2.68 24.42 -2.04
CA PRO A 224 -2.22 25.78 -1.72
C PRO A 224 -0.92 25.82 -0.93
N CYS A 225 -0.75 24.89 0.02
CA CYS A 225 0.48 24.69 0.77
C CYS A 225 0.97 23.27 0.51
N ALA A 226 2.22 23.14 0.09
CA ALA A 226 2.85 21.85 -0.18
C ALA A 226 4.32 21.89 0.23
N LEU A 227 4.69 21.07 1.21
CA LEU A 227 6.00 21.06 1.85
C LEU A 227 6.67 19.70 1.66
N GLU A 228 7.99 19.69 1.57
CA GLU A 228 8.80 18.47 1.63
C GLU A 228 9.91 18.61 2.68
N ARG A 229 10.25 17.49 3.30
CA ARG A 229 11.34 17.42 4.27
C ARG A 229 12.09 16.09 4.10
N SER A 230 13.39 16.20 3.85
CA SER A 230 14.26 15.03 3.78
C SER A 230 14.69 14.59 5.17
N TRP A 231 14.89 13.29 5.33
CA TRP A 231 15.30 12.68 6.59
C TRP A 231 16.02 11.36 6.30
N ARG A 232 16.68 10.78 7.30
CA ARG A 232 17.31 9.46 7.19
C ARG A 232 17.17 8.67 8.47
N THR A 233 17.16 7.36 8.34
CA THR A 233 17.35 6.45 9.48
C THR A 233 18.25 5.29 9.07
N GLU A 234 18.72 4.54 10.06
CA GLU A 234 19.41 3.27 9.89
C GLU A 234 18.65 2.19 10.65
N VAL A 235 18.50 1.03 10.02
CA VAL A 235 17.91 -0.16 10.65
C VAL A 235 18.80 -1.37 10.42
N GLN A 236 18.64 -2.38 11.27
CA GLN A 236 19.43 -3.61 11.18
C GLN A 236 18.60 -4.85 11.49
N ALA A 237 18.98 -6.00 10.96
CA ALA A 237 18.46 -7.29 11.40
C ALA A 237 19.61 -8.25 11.70
N ALA A 238 19.50 -8.95 12.83
CA ALA A 238 20.33 -10.07 13.22
C ALA A 238 19.44 -11.20 13.74
N VAL A 239 18.75 -11.88 12.80
CA VAL A 239 17.74 -12.90 13.08
C VAL A 239 17.90 -14.07 12.11
N GLY A 240 17.91 -15.29 12.63
CA GLY A 240 18.20 -16.49 11.83
C GLY A 240 19.58 -16.41 11.18
N ARG A 241 19.65 -16.66 9.88
CA ARG A 241 20.88 -16.50 9.08
C ARG A 241 21.15 -15.05 8.71
N ASN A 242 20.12 -14.23 8.55
CA ASN A 242 20.25 -12.88 8.00
C ASN A 242 20.90 -11.92 9.02
N ARG A 243 21.98 -11.26 8.59
CA ARG A 243 22.72 -10.24 9.35
C ARG A 243 23.05 -9.05 8.46
N TRP A 244 22.26 -7.99 8.57
CA TRP A 244 22.39 -6.83 7.70
C TRP A 244 22.06 -5.51 8.36
N ARG A 245 22.55 -4.42 7.75
CA ARG A 245 22.18 -3.03 8.07
C ARG A 245 21.73 -2.30 6.81
N LEU A 246 20.81 -1.37 6.95
CA LEU A 246 20.26 -0.59 5.85
C LEU A 246 20.18 0.88 6.25
N THR A 247 20.83 1.74 5.45
CA THR A 247 20.61 3.19 5.52
C THR A 247 19.46 3.59 4.60
N ILE A 248 18.47 4.29 5.14
CA ILE A 248 17.23 4.66 4.46
C ILE A 248 17.10 6.19 4.43
N PRO A 249 17.58 6.87 3.37
CA PRO A 249 17.22 8.26 3.11
C PRO A 249 15.79 8.35 2.57
N GLN A 250 14.97 9.24 3.11
CA GLN A 250 13.59 9.45 2.70
C GLN A 250 13.30 10.93 2.50
N THR A 251 12.23 11.20 1.76
CA THR A 251 11.59 12.52 1.70
C THR A 251 10.11 12.29 1.95
N SER A 252 9.56 13.00 2.93
CA SER A 252 8.14 13.01 3.22
C SER A 252 7.51 14.32 2.77
N TYR A 253 6.22 14.27 2.47
CA TYR A 253 5.51 15.38 1.87
C TYR A 253 4.32 15.75 2.74
N GLY A 254 3.96 17.03 2.76
CA GLY A 254 2.79 17.50 3.48
C GLY A 254 2.00 18.47 2.66
N LYS A 255 0.69 18.29 2.63
CA LYS A 255 -0.22 19.07 1.78
C LYS A 255 -1.41 19.53 2.60
N GLY A 256 -1.95 20.69 2.24
CA GLY A 256 -3.09 21.27 2.93
C GLY A 256 -3.46 22.64 2.39
N LEU A 257 -4.62 23.13 2.82
CA LEU A 257 -5.09 24.48 2.50
C LEU A 257 -4.34 25.58 3.27
N GLU A 258 -3.71 25.22 4.39
CA GLU A 258 -3.00 26.11 5.29
C GLU A 258 -1.64 25.51 5.67
N GLU A 259 -0.68 26.38 5.97
CA GLU A 259 0.73 26.00 6.16
C GLU A 259 0.93 25.06 7.35
N ASP A 260 0.31 25.33 8.49
CA ASP A 260 0.44 24.49 9.68
C ASP A 260 -0.12 23.08 9.47
N HIS A 261 -1.21 22.95 8.70
CA HIS A 261 -1.77 21.64 8.33
C HIS A 261 -0.82 20.87 7.40
N ALA A 262 -0.29 21.53 6.38
CA ALA A 262 0.69 20.92 5.48
C ALA A 262 1.95 20.49 6.25
N ARG A 263 2.44 21.32 7.18
CA ARG A 263 3.63 21.02 7.98
C ARG A 263 3.37 19.86 8.96
N ALA A 264 2.23 19.86 9.63
CA ALA A 264 1.82 18.75 10.50
C ALA A 264 1.74 17.45 9.70
N SER A 265 1.09 17.46 8.53
CA SER A 265 1.02 16.30 7.62
C SER A 265 2.41 15.78 7.24
N CYS A 266 3.33 16.66 6.81
CA CYS A 266 4.70 16.27 6.47
C CYS A 266 5.43 15.61 7.64
N LEU A 267 5.40 16.24 8.81
CA LEU A 267 6.11 15.74 9.99
C LEU A 267 5.50 14.43 10.53
N MET A 268 4.18 14.30 10.50
CA MET A 268 3.48 13.11 10.93
C MET A 268 3.71 11.93 9.98
N GLU A 269 3.87 12.18 8.67
CA GLU A 269 4.33 11.16 7.72
C GLU A 269 5.76 10.69 8.04
N ILE A 270 6.68 11.59 8.43
CA ILE A 270 8.02 11.19 8.89
C ILE A 270 7.93 10.27 10.12
N VAL A 271 7.11 10.65 11.12
CA VAL A 271 6.90 9.85 12.34
C VAL A 271 6.37 8.46 12.00
N GLU A 272 5.37 8.41 11.12
CA GLU A 272 4.74 7.19 10.63
C GLU A 272 5.78 6.26 9.98
N ARG A 273 6.52 6.77 8.99
CA ARG A 273 7.50 5.99 8.22
C ARG A 273 8.68 5.55 9.06
N TYR A 274 9.22 6.44 9.88
CA TYR A 274 10.30 6.12 10.82
C TYR A 274 9.90 4.95 11.73
N SER A 275 8.67 4.96 12.22
CA SER A 275 8.15 3.91 13.11
C SER A 275 7.90 2.58 12.39
N SER A 276 7.68 2.58 11.08
CA SER A 276 7.51 1.36 10.29
C SER A 276 8.81 0.65 9.89
N PHE A 277 9.95 1.33 10.01
CA PHE A 277 11.27 0.76 9.73
C PHE A 277 11.83 0.12 10.99
N ALA A 278 11.69 -1.21 11.11
CA ALA A 278 12.10 -1.95 12.30
C ALA A 278 13.56 -2.40 12.24
N SER A 279 14.20 -2.38 13.42
CA SER A 279 15.41 -3.16 13.67
C SER A 279 15.09 -4.41 14.50
N PHE A 280 15.82 -5.49 14.26
CA PHE A 280 15.61 -6.78 14.90
C PHE A 280 16.91 -7.36 15.45
N ALA A 281 16.87 -7.82 16.70
CA ALA A 281 17.96 -8.58 17.33
C ALA A 281 17.38 -9.45 18.45
N HIS A 282 18.06 -10.56 18.76
CA HIS A 282 17.61 -11.49 19.82
C HIS A 282 16.15 -11.95 19.64
N ASP A 283 15.76 -12.23 18.40
CA ASP A 283 14.39 -12.62 18.02
C ASP A 283 13.32 -11.64 18.50
N SER A 284 13.62 -10.33 18.51
CA SER A 284 12.68 -9.27 18.90
C SER A 284 12.92 -7.98 18.12
N THR A 285 11.89 -7.12 18.05
CA THR A 285 12.06 -5.75 17.54
C THR A 285 12.79 -4.87 18.56
N MET A 286 13.47 -3.83 18.09
CA MET A 286 14.21 -2.89 18.93
C MET A 286 13.63 -1.49 18.85
N GLY A 287 13.46 -0.85 20.02
CA GLY A 287 13.19 0.59 20.08
C GLY A 287 11.72 1.00 20.04
N TYR A 288 10.81 0.03 20.06
CA TYR A 288 9.39 0.25 20.26
C TYR A 288 9.08 0.41 21.75
N LYS A 289 7.97 1.07 22.07
CA LYS A 289 7.46 1.18 23.44
C LYS A 289 7.08 -0.20 23.99
N ASN A 290 6.48 -1.02 23.12
CA ASN A 290 6.21 -2.43 23.34
C ASN A 290 6.99 -3.21 22.27
N GLU A 291 8.06 -3.90 22.66
CA GLU A 291 8.86 -4.71 21.72
C GLU A 291 8.10 -6.00 21.36
N PHE A 292 8.19 -6.40 20.10
CA PHE A 292 7.51 -7.58 19.57
C PHE A 292 8.49 -8.76 19.57
N ASN A 293 8.11 -9.85 20.22
CA ASN A 293 8.83 -11.11 20.10
C ASN A 293 8.54 -11.72 18.71
N LEU A 294 9.58 -12.16 18.03
CA LEU A 294 9.47 -12.90 16.77
C LEU A 294 9.29 -14.38 17.06
N VAL A 295 8.17 -14.95 16.63
CA VAL A 295 7.91 -16.40 16.73
C VAL A 295 8.09 -17.02 15.36
N ARG A 296 9.09 -17.88 15.18
CA ARG A 296 9.29 -18.62 13.92
C ARG A 296 8.46 -19.90 13.89
N SER A 297 7.41 -19.95 13.08
CA SER A 297 6.51 -21.12 12.99
C SER A 297 5.69 -21.11 11.69
N SER A 298 4.98 -22.20 11.39
CA SER A 298 3.94 -22.18 10.35
C SER A 298 2.59 -21.77 10.95
N TYR A 299 1.68 -21.29 10.10
CA TYR A 299 0.31 -21.00 10.50
C TYR A 299 -0.35 -22.19 11.19
N THR A 300 -0.24 -23.37 10.58
CA THR A 300 -0.87 -24.60 11.07
C THR A 300 -0.39 -24.96 12.47
N ASP A 301 0.90 -24.80 12.75
CA ASP A 301 1.46 -25.15 14.06
C ASP A 301 1.11 -24.13 15.15
N LEU A 302 0.96 -22.85 14.82
CA LEU A 302 0.43 -21.84 15.76
C LEU A 302 -1.05 -22.10 16.07
N VAL A 303 -1.86 -22.42 15.06
CA VAL A 303 -3.28 -22.76 15.25
C VAL A 303 -3.46 -24.02 16.11
N LYS A 304 -2.63 -25.06 15.90
CA LYS A 304 -2.64 -26.28 16.74
C LYS A 304 -2.33 -25.99 18.22
N GLN A 305 -1.58 -24.93 18.51
CA GLN A 305 -1.31 -24.48 19.88
C GLN A 305 -2.50 -23.73 20.50
N GLY A 306 -3.60 -23.53 19.77
CA GLY A 306 -4.78 -22.81 20.21
C GLY A 306 -4.62 -21.29 20.15
N LEU A 307 -3.64 -20.79 19.39
CA LEU A 307 -3.42 -19.36 19.20
C LEU A 307 -4.36 -18.80 18.13
N SER A 308 -4.75 -17.54 18.28
CA SER A 308 -5.43 -16.79 17.22
C SER A 308 -4.38 -16.32 16.22
N VAL A 309 -4.55 -16.67 14.94
CA VAL A 309 -3.55 -16.41 13.89
C VAL A 309 -4.26 -15.94 12.64
N LEU A 310 -3.77 -14.87 12.04
CA LEU A 310 -4.21 -14.42 10.72
C LEU A 310 -3.78 -15.45 9.68
N ASP A 311 -4.74 -16.06 8.98
CA ASP A 311 -4.46 -16.84 7.78
C ASP A 311 -4.00 -15.90 6.65
N PRO A 312 -2.74 -15.95 6.19
CA PRO A 312 -2.24 -15.05 5.15
C PRO A 312 -3.06 -15.13 3.85
N ASN A 313 -3.71 -16.26 3.56
CA ASN A 313 -4.52 -16.41 2.34
C ASN A 313 -5.82 -15.57 2.36
N THR A 314 -6.20 -15.01 3.51
CA THR A 314 -7.32 -14.06 3.61
C THR A 314 -6.98 -12.65 3.15
N MET A 315 -5.69 -12.37 2.87
CA MET A 315 -5.17 -11.06 2.47
C MET A 315 -5.07 -10.88 0.93
N ASN A 316 -5.63 -11.81 0.14
CA ASN A 316 -5.62 -11.79 -1.32
C ASN A 316 -4.22 -11.67 -1.95
N LEU A 317 -3.27 -12.49 -1.48
CA LEU A 317 -1.87 -12.51 -1.95
C LEU A 317 -1.76 -12.87 -3.45
N GLU A 318 -0.66 -12.45 -4.08
CA GLU A 318 -0.32 -12.79 -5.47
C GLU A 318 -0.18 -14.30 -5.68
N VAL A 319 0.35 -14.99 -4.67
CA VAL A 319 0.52 -16.44 -4.63
C VAL A 319 -0.03 -16.96 -3.30
N PRO A 320 -0.75 -18.10 -3.30
CA PRO A 320 -1.18 -18.71 -2.05
C PRO A 320 -0.01 -19.00 -1.11
N TYR A 321 -0.22 -18.72 0.17
CA TYR A 321 0.64 -19.18 1.25
C TYR A 321 0.43 -20.69 1.46
N GLU A 322 1.53 -21.47 1.50
CA GLU A 322 1.54 -22.94 1.52
C GLU A 322 2.09 -23.48 2.86
N ASP A 323 1.78 -22.80 3.97
CA ASP A 323 2.23 -23.18 5.32
C ASP A 323 3.76 -23.10 5.53
N GLN A 324 4.45 -22.24 4.76
CA GLN A 324 5.87 -21.99 4.99
C GLN A 324 6.11 -21.44 6.40
N ALA A 325 7.27 -21.74 7.00
CA ALA A 325 7.64 -21.16 8.29
C ALA A 325 7.97 -19.66 8.13
N LEU A 326 7.29 -18.83 8.92
CA LEU A 326 7.44 -17.37 8.95
C LEU A 326 7.75 -16.89 10.36
N TYR A 327 8.17 -15.65 10.50
CA TYR A 327 8.25 -14.89 11.73
C TYR A 327 6.93 -14.15 11.96
N TRP A 328 6.32 -14.44 13.10
CA TRP A 328 5.04 -13.89 13.52
C TRP A 328 5.25 -12.93 14.69
N ILE A 329 4.47 -11.87 14.72
CA ILE A 329 4.34 -10.94 15.86
C ILE A 329 2.89 -10.86 16.30
N THR A 330 2.64 -10.28 17.46
CA THR A 330 1.29 -10.06 17.98
C THR A 330 0.72 -8.70 17.59
N GLY A 331 -0.59 -8.69 17.33
CA GLY A 331 -1.43 -7.51 17.17
C GLY A 331 -2.76 -7.69 17.89
N ARG A 332 -3.71 -6.79 17.67
CA ARG A 332 -5.05 -6.84 18.28
C ARG A 332 -6.13 -6.87 17.23
N GLU A 333 -6.89 -7.96 17.16
CA GLU A 333 -8.12 -8.06 16.37
C GLU A 333 -9.29 -7.45 17.16
N THR A 334 -10.03 -6.55 16.51
CA THR A 334 -11.23 -5.91 17.08
C THR A 334 -12.39 -6.89 17.11
N GLY A 335 -13.05 -7.01 18.26
CA GLY A 335 -14.25 -7.83 18.44
C GLY A 335 -15.47 -6.98 18.83
N GLU A 336 -16.67 -7.57 18.80
CA GLU A 336 -17.91 -6.88 19.20
C GLU A 336 -17.90 -6.44 20.66
N ASP A 337 -17.40 -7.30 21.56
CA ASP A 337 -17.33 -7.03 23.00
C ASP A 337 -15.93 -6.65 23.49
N LYS A 338 -14.90 -7.29 22.93
CA LYS A 338 -13.50 -7.10 23.34
C LYS A 338 -12.55 -7.43 22.20
N ASP A 339 -11.43 -6.74 22.20
CA ASP A 339 -10.31 -7.09 21.33
C ASP A 339 -9.65 -8.40 21.80
N THR A 340 -9.06 -9.11 20.85
CA THR A 340 -8.27 -10.31 21.10
C THR A 340 -6.88 -10.18 20.51
N GLU A 341 -5.88 -10.72 21.20
CA GLU A 341 -4.54 -10.87 20.63
C GLU A 341 -4.59 -11.81 19.43
N ILE A 342 -3.87 -11.47 18.36
CA ILE A 342 -3.77 -12.25 17.14
C ILE A 342 -2.33 -12.22 16.62
N TYR A 343 -1.84 -13.35 16.10
CA TYR A 343 -0.55 -13.44 15.43
C TYR A 343 -0.67 -13.10 13.95
N LEU A 344 0.24 -12.29 13.44
CA LEU A 344 0.34 -11.93 12.02
C LEU A 344 1.79 -11.94 11.53
N PRO A 345 2.05 -12.18 10.24
CA PRO A 345 3.41 -12.18 9.69
C PRO A 345 4.11 -10.83 9.89
N ALA A 346 5.33 -10.83 10.42
CA ALA A 346 6.11 -9.63 10.66
C ALA A 346 6.34 -8.83 9.36
N GLN A 347 6.53 -9.54 8.24
CA GLN A 347 6.72 -8.92 6.93
C GLN A 347 5.50 -8.11 6.43
N PHE A 348 4.28 -8.37 6.92
CA PHE A 348 3.14 -7.50 6.61
C PHE A 348 3.19 -6.18 7.37
N VAL A 349 3.88 -6.14 8.52
CA VAL A 349 3.81 -5.02 9.46
C VAL A 349 4.88 -3.98 9.20
N PHE A 350 6.11 -4.41 8.92
CA PHE A 350 7.25 -3.51 8.78
C PHE A 350 7.62 -3.28 7.33
N LEU A 351 7.93 -2.03 6.97
CA LEU A 351 8.46 -1.71 5.66
C LEU A 351 9.94 -2.10 5.58
N PHE A 352 10.39 -2.58 4.40
CA PHE A 352 11.74 -3.12 4.20
C PHE A 352 12.11 -4.26 5.18
N CYS A 353 11.13 -5.09 5.55
CA CYS A 353 11.34 -6.26 6.39
C CYS A 353 12.05 -7.38 5.61
N ASN A 354 13.32 -7.66 5.92
CA ASN A 354 14.14 -8.70 5.29
C ASN A 354 14.64 -9.74 6.31
N LEU A 355 13.71 -10.47 6.92
CA LEU A 355 14.02 -11.57 7.85
C LEU A 355 14.39 -12.84 7.08
N ASP A 356 14.96 -13.84 7.78
CA ASP A 356 15.36 -15.14 7.20
C ASP A 356 14.13 -16.04 6.91
N GLU A 357 13.30 -15.61 5.96
CA GLU A 357 12.05 -16.24 5.52
C GLU A 357 11.69 -15.90 4.07
N THR A 358 10.78 -16.69 3.48
CA THR A 358 10.27 -16.42 2.13
C THR A 358 9.30 -15.24 2.13
N ALA A 359 9.29 -14.46 1.04
CA ALA A 359 8.34 -13.39 0.82
C ALA A 359 6.93 -13.92 0.54
N LEU A 360 5.93 -13.30 1.16
CA LEU A 360 4.51 -13.52 0.90
C LEU A 360 3.97 -12.61 -0.21
N THR A 361 4.65 -11.49 -0.48
CA THR A 361 4.24 -10.48 -1.48
C THR A 361 5.45 -10.01 -2.27
N SER A 362 5.23 -9.46 -3.46
CA SER A 362 6.27 -8.80 -4.27
C SER A 362 6.81 -7.52 -3.63
N GLY A 363 6.07 -6.91 -2.72
CA GLY A 363 6.51 -5.78 -1.90
C GLY A 363 5.37 -5.20 -1.07
N VAL A 364 5.62 -4.99 0.23
CA VAL A 364 4.60 -4.44 1.13
C VAL A 364 4.54 -2.93 0.98
N SER A 365 3.34 -2.43 0.66
CA SER A 365 3.05 -0.99 0.66
C SER A 365 2.90 -0.45 2.07
N SER A 366 2.82 0.87 2.22
CA SER A 366 2.48 1.51 3.49
C SER A 366 1.01 1.49 3.85
N ASN A 367 0.17 0.80 3.07
CA ASN A 367 -1.26 0.78 3.26
C ASN A 367 -1.64 0.49 4.71
N GLY A 368 -2.49 1.35 5.27
CA GLY A 368 -3.03 1.23 6.61
C GLY A 368 -2.05 1.66 7.70
N LEU A 369 -0.98 2.37 7.37
CA LEU A 369 -0.06 2.93 8.34
C LEU A 369 -0.47 4.38 8.61
N ALA A 370 -0.57 4.78 9.88
CA ALA A 370 -0.84 6.17 10.22
C ALA A 370 -0.27 6.54 11.59
N SER A 371 0.17 7.79 11.71
CA SER A 371 0.46 8.42 13.00
C SER A 371 -0.69 9.32 13.46
N GLY A 372 -0.74 9.62 14.75
CA GLY A 372 -1.76 10.51 15.32
C GLY A 372 -1.31 11.15 16.62
N ASN A 373 -1.96 12.24 17.04
CA ASN A 373 -1.69 12.83 18.36
C ASN A 373 -2.20 11.93 19.50
N THR A 374 -3.12 11.03 19.19
CA THR A 374 -3.66 10.00 20.08
C THR A 374 -3.73 8.67 19.34
N GLU A 375 -3.82 7.56 20.09
CA GLU A 375 -3.99 6.23 19.51
C GLU A 375 -5.26 6.12 18.65
N ASN A 376 -6.39 6.68 19.12
CA ASN A 376 -7.64 6.65 18.36
C ASN A 376 -7.52 7.44 17.03
N GLU A 377 -6.79 8.56 17.02
CA GLU A 377 -6.54 9.32 15.79
C GLU A 377 -5.68 8.51 14.80
N ALA A 378 -4.64 7.84 15.28
CA ALA A 378 -3.81 6.96 14.46
C ALA A 378 -4.62 5.76 13.92
N ARG A 379 -5.45 5.10 14.74
CA ARG A 379 -6.32 3.99 14.31
C ARG A 379 -7.35 4.44 13.28
N LEU A 380 -7.98 5.60 13.49
CA LEU A 380 -8.96 6.16 12.55
C LEU A 380 -8.31 6.45 11.20
N HIS A 381 -7.17 7.15 11.18
CA HIS A 381 -6.46 7.45 9.94
C HIS A 381 -5.95 6.19 9.24
N ALA A 382 -5.43 5.21 9.98
CA ALA A 382 -4.99 3.93 9.42
C ALA A 382 -6.14 3.18 8.74
N LEU A 383 -7.33 3.12 9.36
CA LEU A 383 -8.51 2.52 8.74
C LEU A 383 -8.99 3.29 7.51
N MET A 384 -9.03 4.62 7.61
CA MET A 384 -9.48 5.47 6.50
C MET A 384 -8.59 5.28 5.27
N GLU A 385 -7.26 5.24 5.44
CA GLU A 385 -6.34 4.94 4.35
C GLU A 385 -6.56 3.51 3.81
N TYR A 386 -6.74 2.52 4.68
CA TYR A 386 -6.98 1.15 4.25
C TYR A 386 -8.25 1.03 3.39
N LEU A 387 -9.32 1.71 3.80
CA LEU A 387 -10.59 1.77 3.07
C LEU A 387 -10.48 2.55 1.75
N GLU A 388 -9.71 3.63 1.73
CA GLU A 388 -9.39 4.38 0.50
C GLU A 388 -8.70 3.47 -0.51
N ARG A 389 -7.67 2.74 -0.08
CA ARG A 389 -6.88 1.88 -0.97
C ARG A 389 -7.65 0.65 -1.44
N ASP A 390 -8.49 0.09 -0.57
CA ASP A 390 -9.46 -0.94 -0.97
C ASP A 390 -10.40 -0.40 -2.06
N ALA A 391 -11.00 0.77 -1.84
CA ALA A 391 -11.89 1.40 -2.80
C ALA A 391 -11.18 1.69 -4.14
N GLU A 392 -9.96 2.22 -4.10
CA GLU A 392 -9.13 2.44 -5.29
C GLU A 392 -8.84 1.14 -6.06
N ARG A 393 -8.67 0.02 -5.35
CA ARG A 393 -8.35 -1.27 -5.94
C ARG A 393 -9.57 -1.98 -6.53
N VAL A 394 -10.76 -1.87 -5.93
CA VAL A 394 -11.97 -2.60 -6.38
C VAL A 394 -12.97 -1.75 -7.15
N ALA A 395 -13.01 -0.43 -6.97
CA ALA A 395 -13.97 0.43 -7.63
C ALA A 395 -13.49 0.77 -9.04
N LEU A 396 -14.36 0.55 -10.03
CA LEU A 396 -14.01 0.69 -11.44
C LEU A 396 -14.44 2.05 -11.99
N TYR A 397 -13.70 2.53 -12.97
CA TYR A 397 -14.05 3.73 -13.71
C TYR A 397 -15.30 3.48 -14.57
N SER A 398 -16.27 4.39 -14.47
CA SER A 398 -17.32 4.56 -15.46
C SER A 398 -17.66 6.06 -15.60
N PRO A 399 -18.03 6.53 -16.80
CA PRO A 399 -18.33 7.95 -17.03
C PRO A 399 -19.42 8.53 -16.11
N GLU A 400 -20.38 7.72 -15.69
CA GLU A 400 -21.51 8.13 -14.84
C GLU A 400 -21.07 8.44 -13.40
N ARG A 401 -19.94 7.87 -12.97
CA ARG A 401 -19.33 8.14 -11.67
C ARG A 401 -18.45 9.39 -11.68
N CYS A 402 -18.09 9.90 -12.85
CA CYS A 402 -17.33 11.14 -12.99
C CYS A 402 -18.20 12.38 -12.67
N PHE A 403 -17.57 13.42 -12.14
CA PHE A 403 -18.22 14.70 -11.89
C PHE A 403 -17.21 15.86 -11.85
N THR A 404 -17.71 17.08 -12.02
CA THR A 404 -17.00 18.31 -11.65
C THR A 404 -17.55 18.85 -10.33
N LEU A 405 -16.74 19.61 -9.60
CA LEU A 405 -17.14 20.22 -8.33
C LEU A 405 -17.46 21.71 -8.50
N GLU A 406 -18.57 22.13 -7.90
CA GLU A 406 -18.93 23.53 -7.64
C GLU A 406 -18.98 23.76 -6.14
N ALA A 407 -18.66 24.96 -5.67
CA ALA A 407 -18.66 25.28 -4.25
C ALA A 407 -19.21 26.69 -4.01
N GLU A 408 -20.02 26.81 -2.95
CA GLU A 408 -20.45 28.07 -2.36
C GLU A 408 -19.49 28.50 -1.24
N ASP A 409 -18.77 27.54 -0.60
CA ASP A 409 -17.66 27.83 0.31
C ASP A 409 -16.61 28.73 -0.39
N PRO A 410 -16.32 29.94 0.13
CA PRO A 410 -15.44 30.89 -0.56
C PRO A 410 -14.02 30.38 -0.76
N ARG A 411 -13.48 29.58 0.17
CA ARG A 411 -12.10 29.06 0.07
C ARG A 411 -12.01 28.01 -1.02
N ILE A 412 -12.97 27.08 -1.04
CA ILE A 412 -13.01 26.02 -2.07
C ILE A 412 -13.35 26.60 -3.44
N ALA A 413 -14.31 27.52 -3.51
CA ALA A 413 -14.65 28.23 -4.75
C ALA A 413 -13.44 28.98 -5.32
N HIS A 414 -12.68 29.68 -4.46
CA HIS A 414 -11.46 30.35 -4.87
C HIS A 414 -10.40 29.37 -5.41
N LEU A 415 -10.18 28.25 -4.73
CA LEU A 415 -9.24 27.21 -5.17
C LEU A 415 -9.61 26.66 -6.55
N LEU A 416 -10.87 26.25 -6.74
CA LEU A 416 -11.36 25.72 -8.01
C LEU A 416 -11.27 26.75 -9.14
N ASN A 417 -11.61 28.01 -8.86
CA ASN A 417 -11.52 29.09 -9.85
C ASN A 417 -10.07 29.39 -10.24
N ARG A 418 -9.16 29.46 -9.27
CA ARG A 418 -7.73 29.62 -9.54
C ARG A 418 -7.21 28.50 -10.44
N CYS A 419 -7.57 27.24 -10.16
CA CYS A 419 -7.22 26.12 -11.03
C CYS A 419 -7.74 26.32 -12.47
N ARG A 420 -9.00 26.70 -12.64
CA ARG A 420 -9.60 26.98 -13.96
C ARG A 420 -8.90 28.12 -14.70
N GLU A 421 -8.57 29.22 -14.02
CA GLU A 421 -7.89 30.39 -14.60
C GLU A 421 -6.52 30.05 -15.20
N ILE A 422 -5.78 29.15 -14.54
CA ILE A 422 -4.50 28.65 -15.05
C ILE A 422 -4.64 27.45 -16.00
N GLY A 423 -5.87 27.13 -16.43
CA GLY A 423 -6.16 26.07 -17.40
C GLY A 423 -6.11 24.65 -16.83
N ARG A 424 -6.48 24.48 -15.56
CA ARG A 424 -6.58 23.19 -14.87
C ARG A 424 -8.03 22.87 -14.57
N TYR A 425 -8.54 21.89 -15.29
CA TYR A 425 -9.89 21.38 -15.17
C TYR A 425 -9.86 20.10 -14.33
N ILE A 426 -10.06 20.28 -13.03
CA ILE A 426 -10.12 19.17 -12.08
C ILE A 426 -11.43 18.43 -12.28
N GLN A 427 -11.31 17.12 -12.39
CA GLN A 427 -12.43 16.18 -12.46
C GLN A 427 -12.33 15.22 -11.28
N PHE A 428 -13.44 14.64 -10.89
CA PHE A 428 -13.50 13.69 -9.80
C PHE A 428 -14.18 12.41 -10.28
N LEU A 429 -13.66 11.28 -9.81
CA LEU A 429 -14.29 9.98 -9.92
C LEU A 429 -14.76 9.57 -8.53
N ASP A 430 -16.05 9.33 -8.37
CA ASP A 430 -16.59 8.72 -7.17
C ASP A 430 -16.11 7.27 -7.08
N LEU A 431 -15.41 6.91 -6.00
CA LEU A 431 -14.92 5.57 -5.71
C LEU A 431 -15.67 4.91 -4.54
N THR A 432 -16.66 5.58 -3.95
CA THR A 432 -17.48 5.08 -2.85
C THR A 432 -17.95 3.65 -3.13
N THR A 433 -17.60 2.74 -2.22
CA THR A 433 -17.91 1.30 -2.31
C THR A 433 -19.30 0.99 -1.75
N ASP A 434 -19.67 -0.28 -1.72
CA ASP A 434 -20.90 -0.78 -1.11
C ASP A 434 -21.03 -0.50 0.39
N LEU A 435 -19.91 -0.26 1.08
CA LEU A 435 -19.91 0.22 2.47
C LEU A 435 -20.43 1.66 2.60
N GLY A 436 -20.42 2.42 1.51
CA GLY A 436 -20.95 3.78 1.44
C GLY A 436 -20.04 4.87 2.00
N MET A 437 -18.78 4.52 2.28
CA MET A 437 -17.74 5.44 2.72
C MET A 437 -17.35 6.41 1.61
N PRO A 438 -17.49 7.74 1.79
CA PRO A 438 -17.10 8.71 0.79
C PRO A 438 -15.62 8.56 0.42
N CYS A 439 -15.36 8.22 -0.83
CA CYS A 439 -14.02 8.06 -1.38
C CYS A 439 -14.00 8.67 -2.78
N TYR A 440 -13.07 9.58 -3.04
CA TYR A 440 -12.99 10.29 -4.30
C TYR A 440 -11.58 10.24 -4.86
N LYS A 441 -11.49 10.13 -6.19
CA LYS A 441 -10.26 10.30 -6.95
C LYS A 441 -10.35 11.59 -7.74
N ALA A 442 -9.60 12.59 -7.33
CA ALA A 442 -9.41 13.80 -8.12
C ALA A 442 -8.41 13.49 -9.23
N PHE A 443 -8.66 14.00 -10.44
CA PHE A 443 -7.75 13.84 -11.55
C PHE A 443 -7.75 15.00 -12.52
N ILE A 444 -6.63 15.16 -13.21
CA ILE A 444 -6.48 15.98 -14.41
C ILE A 444 -5.95 15.11 -15.54
N GLN A 445 -6.39 15.39 -16.77
CA GLN A 445 -5.92 14.69 -17.97
C GLN A 445 -5.06 15.62 -18.82
N ILE A 446 -3.95 15.13 -19.35
CA ILE A 446 -3.00 15.90 -20.16
C ILE A 446 -2.61 15.04 -21.35
N GLY A 447 -3.16 15.37 -22.53
CA GLY A 447 -3.10 14.43 -23.64
C GLY A 447 -3.80 13.13 -23.24
N ASP A 448 -3.05 12.03 -23.23
CA ASP A 448 -3.52 10.70 -22.83
C ASP A 448 -3.09 10.30 -21.40
N GLU A 449 -2.30 11.14 -20.72
CA GLU A 449 -1.83 10.89 -19.36
C GLU A 449 -2.79 11.44 -18.30
N PHE A 450 -2.85 10.76 -17.16
CA PHE A 450 -3.67 11.16 -16.03
C PHE A 450 -2.82 11.36 -14.79
N VAL A 451 -3.11 12.44 -14.06
CA VAL A 451 -2.53 12.71 -12.75
C VAL A 451 -3.64 12.64 -11.74
N LYS A 452 -3.41 11.92 -10.64
CA LYS A 452 -4.47 11.45 -9.75
C LYS A 452 -4.08 11.66 -8.28
N GLY A 453 -5.07 12.02 -7.47
CA GLY A 453 -5.01 12.02 -6.01
C GLY A 453 -6.27 11.32 -5.50
N CYS A 454 -6.13 10.45 -4.50
CA CYS A 454 -7.24 9.71 -3.91
C CYS A 454 -7.34 10.08 -2.43
N ALA A 455 -8.56 10.11 -1.91
CA ALA A 455 -8.81 10.24 -0.48
C ALA A 455 -10.17 9.69 -0.10
N ALA A 456 -10.25 9.11 1.10
CA ALA A 456 -11.51 8.79 1.78
C ALA A 456 -11.63 9.58 3.09
N ASP A 457 -12.87 9.89 3.48
CA ASP A 457 -13.20 10.49 4.78
C ASP A 457 -14.68 10.22 5.10
N LEU A 458 -15.05 10.22 6.39
CA LEU A 458 -16.47 10.18 6.80
C LEU A 458 -17.26 11.38 6.28
N SER A 459 -16.60 12.52 6.13
CA SER A 459 -17.09 13.72 5.47
C SER A 459 -16.65 13.73 4.00
N GLY A 460 -17.61 13.61 3.09
CA GLY A 460 -17.33 13.71 1.65
C GLY A 460 -16.70 15.05 1.25
N LYS A 461 -16.94 16.11 2.02
CA LYS A 461 -16.28 17.40 1.87
C LYS A 461 -14.79 17.34 2.19
N THR A 462 -14.41 16.65 3.25
CA THR A 462 -12.99 16.41 3.58
C THR A 462 -12.35 15.51 2.53
N ALA A 463 -13.01 14.39 2.18
CA ALA A 463 -12.51 13.45 1.18
C ALA A 463 -12.23 14.13 -0.18
N VAL A 464 -13.15 14.96 -0.68
CA VAL A 464 -12.97 15.60 -2.00
C VAL A 464 -11.85 16.64 -1.99
N VAL A 465 -11.67 17.35 -0.87
CA VAL A 465 -10.59 18.34 -0.71
C VAL A 465 -9.26 17.65 -0.58
N SER A 466 -9.16 16.61 0.26
CA SER A 466 -7.94 15.81 0.41
C SER A 466 -7.51 15.18 -0.92
N ALA A 467 -8.44 14.60 -1.68
CA ALA A 467 -8.15 14.03 -2.99
C ALA A 467 -7.61 15.10 -3.96
N LEU A 468 -8.18 16.31 -3.93
CA LEU A 468 -7.69 17.44 -4.72
C LEU A 468 -6.29 17.87 -4.30
N THR A 469 -6.03 18.02 -2.99
CA THR A 469 -4.72 18.45 -2.50
C THR A 469 -3.64 17.40 -2.74
N GLU A 470 -4.01 16.12 -2.83
CA GLU A 470 -3.06 15.04 -3.13
C GLU A 470 -2.48 15.10 -4.55
N LEU A 471 -3.12 15.81 -5.50
CA LEU A 471 -2.62 15.96 -6.86
C LEU A 471 -1.24 16.65 -6.88
N ALA A 472 -0.20 15.86 -7.12
CA ALA A 472 1.17 16.33 -7.32
C ALA A 472 1.46 16.51 -8.83
N TYR A 473 1.69 17.75 -9.31
CA TYR A 473 1.92 17.99 -10.74
C TYR A 473 2.70 19.29 -11.10
N PRO A 474 3.50 19.28 -12.19
CA PRO A 474 4.01 20.45 -12.90
C PRO A 474 3.00 21.57 -13.19
N TYR A 475 3.16 22.76 -12.58
CA TYR A 475 2.25 23.90 -12.79
C TYR A 475 2.09 24.41 -14.25
N PHE A 476 2.95 24.04 -15.20
CA PHE A 476 3.07 24.73 -16.49
C PHE A 476 2.28 24.18 -17.70
N VAL A 477 1.58 23.04 -17.58
CA VAL A 477 0.82 22.43 -18.69
C VAL A 477 -0.65 22.88 -18.67
N ARG A 478 -1.44 22.71 -19.72
CA ARG A 478 -2.92 22.84 -19.65
C ARG A 478 -3.54 21.46 -19.63
N SER A 479 -4.56 21.25 -18.81
CA SER A 479 -5.29 19.98 -18.82
C SER A 479 -6.44 20.00 -19.83
N ASN A 480 -6.90 18.82 -20.23
CA ASN A 480 -8.09 18.65 -21.03
C ASN A 480 -9.32 19.13 -20.22
N PRO A 481 -10.29 19.84 -20.84
CA PRO A 481 -11.55 20.14 -20.19
C PRO A 481 -12.37 18.86 -19.93
N PRO A 482 -13.33 18.88 -18.99
CA PRO A 482 -14.23 17.75 -18.80
C PRO A 482 -15.04 17.48 -20.08
N PRO A 483 -15.42 16.22 -20.34
CA PRO A 483 -16.35 15.87 -21.41
C PRO A 483 -17.64 16.69 -21.35
N ALA A 484 -18.21 16.99 -22.52
CA ALA A 484 -19.48 17.70 -22.60
C ALA A 484 -20.59 16.89 -21.90
N GLY A 485 -21.36 17.55 -21.04
CA GLY A 485 -22.46 16.92 -20.29
C GLY A 485 -22.03 16.16 -19.03
N GLN A 486 -20.75 16.19 -18.64
CA GLN A 486 -20.32 15.67 -17.34
C GLN A 486 -21.09 16.39 -16.22
N ARG A 487 -21.67 15.60 -15.31
CA ARG A 487 -22.46 16.14 -14.18
C ARG A 487 -21.59 17.01 -13.27
N SER A 488 -22.22 18.02 -12.69
CA SER A 488 -21.62 18.87 -11.65
C SER A 488 -22.29 18.57 -10.32
N ILE A 489 -21.51 18.45 -9.25
CA ILE A 489 -22.00 18.25 -7.88
C ILE A 489 -21.59 19.47 -7.04
N LYS A 490 -22.48 19.93 -6.18
CA LYS A 490 -22.17 20.96 -5.19
C LYS A 490 -21.40 20.36 -4.02
N TYR A 491 -20.30 21.00 -3.63
CA TYR A 491 -19.50 20.69 -2.46
C TYR A 491 -20.36 20.58 -1.19
N GLU A 492 -21.36 21.45 -1.07
CA GLU A 492 -22.27 21.53 0.08
C GLU A 492 -23.19 20.31 0.20
N GLU A 493 -23.46 19.62 -0.91
CA GLU A 493 -24.38 18.47 -1.01
C GLU A 493 -23.67 17.11 -0.83
N LEU A 494 -22.35 17.10 -0.70
CA LEU A 494 -21.60 15.88 -0.44
C LEU A 494 -22.00 15.26 0.91
N PRO A 495 -22.09 13.92 1.01
CA PRO A 495 -22.51 13.23 2.22
C PRO A 495 -21.55 13.50 3.39
N ASP A 496 -22.08 13.57 4.60
CA ASP A 496 -21.30 13.77 5.82
C ASP A 496 -21.79 12.84 6.93
N TYR A 497 -20.94 11.86 7.27
CA TYR A 497 -21.13 10.89 8.33
C TYR A 497 -20.24 11.16 9.54
N SER A 498 -19.42 12.22 9.49
CA SER A 498 -18.53 12.57 10.59
C SER A 498 -19.33 13.06 11.80
N SER A 499 -18.90 12.65 12.99
CA SER A 499 -19.46 13.14 14.25
C SER A 499 -18.71 14.37 14.77
N GLY A 500 -17.51 14.62 14.26
CA GLY A 500 -16.58 15.63 14.78
C GLY A 500 -15.70 15.12 15.92
N ASP A 501 -16.01 13.95 16.50
CA ASP A 501 -15.24 13.32 17.57
C ASP A 501 -14.50 12.07 17.06
N VAL A 502 -13.18 12.05 17.23
CA VAL A 502 -12.30 10.99 16.71
C VAL A 502 -12.67 9.62 17.28
N GLY A 503 -13.05 9.54 18.56
CA GLY A 503 -13.41 8.27 19.19
C GLY A 503 -14.71 7.71 18.62
N ARG A 504 -15.75 8.54 18.50
CA ARG A 504 -17.04 8.14 17.90
C ARG A 504 -16.92 7.79 16.41
N ASP A 505 -16.05 8.50 15.69
CA ASP A 505 -15.80 8.23 14.28
C ASP A 505 -15.08 6.89 14.10
N LEU A 506 -14.09 6.59 14.94
CA LEU A 506 -13.44 5.27 14.99
C LEU A 506 -14.45 4.17 15.32
N ASP A 507 -15.24 4.32 16.39
CA ASP A 507 -16.28 3.37 16.77
C ASP A 507 -17.29 3.12 15.63
N THR A 508 -17.61 4.15 14.85
CA THR A 508 -18.53 4.05 13.71
C THR A 508 -17.94 3.18 12.60
N LEU A 509 -16.66 3.36 12.27
CA LEU A 509 -15.98 2.54 11.27
C LEU A 509 -15.80 1.09 11.74
N GLU A 510 -15.40 0.88 12.99
CA GLU A 510 -15.25 -0.47 13.54
C GLU A 510 -16.59 -1.22 13.54
N LYS A 511 -17.68 -0.56 13.97
CA LYS A 511 -19.04 -1.13 13.90
C LYS A 511 -19.47 -1.42 12.47
N LEU A 512 -19.17 -0.54 11.52
CA LEU A 512 -19.46 -0.76 10.11
C LEU A 512 -18.76 -2.01 9.59
N LEU A 513 -17.47 -2.16 9.89
CA LEU A 513 -16.67 -3.31 9.47
C LEU A 513 -17.18 -4.60 10.12
N LEU A 514 -17.37 -4.60 11.43
CA LEU A 514 -17.89 -5.76 12.18
C LEU A 514 -19.28 -6.19 11.69
N SER A 515 -20.17 -5.23 11.42
CA SER A 515 -21.52 -5.51 10.88
C SER A 515 -21.50 -6.14 9.48
N ASN A 516 -20.38 -6.05 8.77
CA ASN A 516 -20.14 -6.67 7.47
C ASN A 516 -19.24 -7.92 7.55
N GLY A 517 -18.98 -8.44 8.76
CA GLY A 517 -18.14 -9.61 8.99
C GLY A 517 -16.63 -9.36 8.80
N LEU A 518 -16.22 -8.10 8.76
CA LEU A 518 -14.82 -7.69 8.62
C LEU A 518 -14.28 -7.29 9.98
N LYS A 519 -13.15 -7.87 10.38
CA LYS A 519 -12.55 -7.61 11.70
C LYS A 519 -11.23 -6.86 11.56
N PRO A 520 -11.17 -5.57 11.92
CA PRO A 520 -9.93 -4.80 11.92
C PRO A 520 -8.89 -5.39 12.85
N ILE A 521 -7.64 -5.43 12.42
CA ILE A 521 -6.47 -5.79 13.23
C ILE A 521 -5.56 -4.57 13.32
N TYR A 522 -5.07 -4.25 14.52
CA TYR A 522 -4.15 -3.15 14.76
C TYR A 522 -2.83 -3.63 15.36
N VAL A 523 -1.74 -3.02 14.91
CA VAL A 523 -0.40 -3.16 15.50
C VAL A 523 0.11 -1.79 15.92
N ASP A 524 0.49 -1.66 17.19
CA ASP A 524 1.04 -0.43 17.77
C ASP A 524 2.55 -0.34 17.53
N LEU A 525 2.94 0.54 16.59
CA LEU A 525 4.30 0.80 16.19
C LEU A 525 4.91 2.01 16.92
N THR A 526 4.32 2.45 18.03
CA THR A 526 4.81 3.59 18.80
C THR A 526 6.26 3.38 19.22
N ARG A 527 7.14 4.28 18.78
CA ARG A 527 8.56 4.29 19.13
C ARG A 527 8.78 4.92 20.50
N LYS A 528 9.71 4.38 21.29
CA LYS A 528 9.99 4.88 22.66
C LYS A 528 10.71 6.24 22.68
N ASP A 529 11.44 6.55 21.61
CA ASP A 529 12.23 7.77 21.45
C ASP A 529 11.35 8.96 21.00
N LEU A 530 10.30 8.70 20.22
CA LEU A 530 9.31 9.68 19.83
C LEU A 530 8.11 9.73 20.75
N ASP A 531 7.60 8.60 21.25
CA ASP A 531 6.34 8.46 22.03
C ASP A 531 5.11 9.09 21.35
N ILE A 532 5.08 9.07 20.02
CA ILE A 532 3.93 9.48 19.21
C ILE A 532 3.24 8.22 18.70
N PRO A 533 1.91 8.08 18.89
CA PRO A 533 1.14 6.96 18.38
C PRO A 533 1.35 6.74 16.88
N VAL A 534 1.75 5.53 16.51
CA VAL A 534 1.77 5.04 15.13
C VAL A 534 1.11 3.67 15.10
N ILE A 535 0.13 3.52 14.22
CA ILE A 535 -0.67 2.30 14.11
C ILE A 535 -0.55 1.77 12.69
N ARG A 536 -0.45 0.45 12.57
CA ARG A 536 -0.71 -0.24 11.32
C ARG A 536 -1.99 -1.06 11.41
N ALA A 537 -2.92 -0.82 10.52
CA ALA A 537 -4.20 -1.50 10.43
C ALA A 537 -4.22 -2.53 9.29
N PHE A 538 -4.98 -3.60 9.50
CA PHE A 538 -5.30 -4.61 8.50
C PHE A 538 -6.79 -4.94 8.58
N VAL A 539 -7.42 -5.18 7.43
CA VAL A 539 -8.82 -5.63 7.37
C VAL A 539 -8.89 -6.85 6.46
N PRO A 540 -8.73 -8.08 6.99
CA PRO A 540 -8.83 -9.30 6.21
C PRO A 540 -10.15 -9.37 5.44
N GLY A 541 -10.10 -9.74 4.16
CA GLY A 541 -11.25 -9.68 3.24
C GLY A 541 -11.36 -8.38 2.42
N LEU A 542 -10.60 -7.33 2.77
CA LEU A 542 -10.36 -6.16 1.93
C LEU A 542 -8.98 -6.25 1.26
N GLU A 543 -8.76 -5.44 0.22
CA GLU A 543 -7.52 -5.51 -0.57
C GLU A 543 -6.30 -4.98 0.20
N PHE A 544 -5.33 -5.84 0.44
CA PHE A 544 -4.05 -5.48 1.06
C PHE A 544 -3.06 -4.89 0.05
N MET A 545 -2.98 -5.52 -1.12
CA MET A 545 -2.12 -5.13 -2.23
C MET A 545 -2.85 -4.12 -3.11
N THR A 546 -2.43 -2.87 -3.02
CA THR A 546 -3.20 -1.72 -3.52
C THR A 546 -2.84 -1.35 -4.95
N ILE A 547 -1.64 -1.67 -5.39
CA ILE A 547 -1.17 -1.44 -6.76
C ILE A 547 -1.55 -2.66 -7.60
N LEU A 548 -2.32 -2.42 -8.65
CA LEU A 548 -2.57 -3.42 -9.67
C LEU A 548 -1.38 -3.52 -10.63
N ASP A 549 -0.76 -4.68 -10.66
CA ASP A 549 0.29 -5.10 -11.59
C ASP A 549 -0.01 -6.49 -12.17
N ARG A 550 0.90 -7.04 -13.00
CA ARG A 550 0.72 -8.36 -13.62
C ARG A 550 0.75 -9.54 -12.65
N PHE A 551 1.26 -9.36 -11.43
CA PHE A 551 1.34 -10.41 -10.42
C PHE A 551 0.13 -10.40 -9.48
N SER A 552 -0.57 -9.27 -9.44
CA SER A 552 -1.71 -9.01 -8.58
C SER A 552 -2.81 -10.07 -8.73
N ASN A 553 -3.34 -10.52 -7.60
CA ASN A 553 -4.51 -11.38 -7.59
C ASN A 553 -5.80 -10.54 -7.72
N PHE A 554 -6.91 -11.19 -8.09
CA PHE A 554 -8.23 -10.58 -8.17
C PHE A 554 -9.12 -11.08 -7.04
N SER A 555 -10.10 -10.26 -6.65
CA SER A 555 -11.15 -10.66 -5.73
C SER A 555 -12.50 -10.78 -6.42
N LYS A 556 -13.40 -11.56 -5.80
CA LYS A 556 -14.80 -11.63 -6.20
C LYS A 556 -15.47 -10.25 -6.19
N ARG A 557 -15.06 -9.37 -5.25
CA ARG A 557 -15.58 -8.00 -5.13
C ARG A 557 -15.23 -7.15 -6.35
N GLN A 558 -14.03 -7.33 -6.92
CA GLN A 558 -13.63 -6.63 -8.15
C GLN A 558 -14.49 -7.06 -9.34
N PHE A 559 -14.73 -8.37 -9.52
CA PHE A 559 -15.57 -8.87 -10.61
C PHE A 559 -17.05 -8.58 -10.42
N ARG A 560 -17.53 -8.52 -9.18
CA ARG A 560 -18.86 -8.01 -8.83
C ARG A 560 -19.04 -6.57 -9.33
N ASN A 561 -18.05 -5.72 -9.07
CA ASN A 561 -18.08 -4.33 -9.51
C ASN A 561 -17.99 -4.23 -11.05
N TYR A 562 -17.20 -5.10 -11.70
CA TYR A 562 -17.19 -5.22 -13.17
C TYR A 562 -18.59 -5.50 -13.71
N LEU A 563 -19.28 -6.53 -13.21
CA LEU A 563 -20.63 -6.90 -13.67
C LEU A 563 -21.62 -5.75 -13.48
N LYS A 564 -21.60 -5.08 -12.32
CA LYS A 564 -22.41 -3.88 -12.08
C LYS A 564 -22.13 -2.77 -13.09
N THR A 565 -20.87 -2.48 -13.35
CA THR A 565 -20.47 -1.39 -14.24
C THR A 565 -20.85 -1.68 -15.69
N VAL A 566 -20.79 -2.94 -16.15
CA VAL A 566 -21.22 -3.30 -17.51
C VAL A 566 -22.72 -3.57 -17.64
N GLY A 567 -23.51 -3.32 -16.59
CA GLY A 567 -24.98 -3.36 -16.62
C GLY A 567 -25.59 -4.75 -16.44
N VAL A 568 -24.87 -5.67 -15.80
CA VAL A 568 -25.35 -7.03 -15.47
C VAL A 568 -25.71 -7.04 -13.99
N THR A 569 -27.01 -7.04 -13.70
CA THR A 569 -27.60 -7.19 -12.36
C THR A 569 -28.00 -8.63 -12.09
#